data_AF-A0A352WQ11-F1
#
_entry.id   AF-A0A352WQ11-F1
#
_cell.length_a   1.000
_cell.length_b   1.000
_cell.length_c   1.000
_cell.angle_alpha   90.00
_cell.angle_beta   90.00
_cell.angle_gamma   90.00
#
_symmetry.space_group_name_H-M   'P 1'
#
loop_
_entity.id
_entity.type
_entity.pdbx_description
1 polymer ?
#
loop_
_entity_poly.entity_id
_entity_poly.type
_entity_poly.pdbx_seq_one_letter_code
_entity_poly.pdbx_strand_id
1 'polypeptide(L)'
;SKMDRGMAWLDTGTHHSLMQASQYVKVIEERQGLKIGCIEEIAWRMGYIDDATLEKVARPLQKSGYGDYLLEQLKRGRGSSRK
;
A
#
# COMPACT_ATOMS: atom_id res chain seq x y z
N SER A 1 1.92 -21.23 17.02
CA SER A 1 0.92 -20.76 16.04
C SER A 1 0.14 -19.64 16.69
N LYS A 2 0.15 -18.44 16.09
CA LYS A 2 -0.93 -17.42 16.13
C LYS A 2 -0.35 -16.03 15.83
N MET A 3 -1.21 -15.20 15.24
CA MET A 3 -1.00 -13.76 15.07
C MET A 3 -0.62 -13.12 16.40
N ASP A 4 0.42 -12.29 16.40
CA ASP A 4 0.83 -11.53 17.58
C ASP A 4 -0.12 -10.37 17.85
N ARG A 5 -0.11 -9.82 19.07
CA ARG A 5 -1.00 -8.75 19.55
C ARG A 5 -0.98 -7.48 18.69
N GLY A 6 0.08 -7.26 17.90
CA GLY A 6 0.20 -6.14 16.97
C GLY A 6 -0.47 -6.35 15.60
N MET A 7 -1.00 -7.54 15.32
CA MET A 7 -1.59 -7.86 14.02
C MET A 7 -3.09 -7.63 14.02
N ALA A 8 -3.59 -6.99 12.95
CA ALA A 8 -5.02 -6.83 12.72
C ALA A 8 -5.53 -7.87 11.72
N TRP A 9 -6.61 -8.57 12.07
CA TRP A 9 -7.41 -9.35 11.13
C TRP A 9 -8.76 -8.68 11.00
N LEU A 10 -9.10 -8.23 9.79
CA LEU A 10 -10.32 -7.48 9.52
C LEU A 10 -11.32 -8.38 8.81
N ASP A 11 -12.57 -8.36 9.26
CA ASP A 11 -13.69 -9.02 8.60
C ASP A 11 -14.46 -8.04 7.69
N THR A 12 -14.94 -8.53 6.57
CA THR A 12 -15.78 -7.79 5.61
C THR A 12 -17.11 -8.51 5.33
N GLY A 13 -17.50 -9.46 6.18
CA GLY A 13 -18.71 -10.29 6.01
C GLY A 13 -20.04 -9.58 6.27
N THR A 14 -20.03 -8.37 6.85
CA THR A 14 -21.22 -7.54 7.03
C THR A 14 -20.95 -6.09 6.62
N HIS A 15 -21.99 -5.33 6.28
CA HIS A 15 -21.86 -3.90 5.99
C HIS A 15 -21.15 -3.13 7.11
N HIS A 16 -21.45 -3.48 8.37
CA HIS A 16 -20.83 -2.85 9.52
C HIS A 16 -19.35 -3.21 9.65
N SER A 17 -19.00 -4.50 9.55
CA SER A 17 -17.59 -4.94 9.63
C SER A 17 -16.75 -4.40 8.46
N LEU A 18 -17.30 -4.33 7.25
CA LEU A 18 -16.67 -3.68 6.11
C LEU A 18 -16.36 -2.20 6.35
N MET A 19 -17.31 -1.44 6.91
CA MET A 19 -17.11 -0.02 7.23
C MET A 19 -16.00 0.16 8.28
N GLN A 20 -15.99 -0.67 9.32
CA GLN A 20 -14.93 -0.64 10.35
C GLN A 20 -13.56 -1.01 9.78
N ALA A 21 -13.48 -2.03 8.93
CA ALA A 21 -12.26 -2.43 8.23
C ALA A 21 -11.73 -1.28 7.35
N SER A 22 -12.63 -0.62 6.62
CA SER A 22 -12.28 0.51 5.75
C SER A 22 -11.76 1.70 6.54
N GLN A 23 -12.37 2.02 7.68
CA GLN A 23 -11.90 3.08 8.57
C GLN A 23 -10.54 2.73 9.19
N TYR A 24 -10.33 1.48 9.60
CA TYR A 24 -9.05 1.02 10.13
C TYR A 24 -7.93 1.24 9.11
N VAL A 25 -8.11 0.75 7.88
CA VAL A 25 -7.13 0.92 6.80
C VAL A 25 -6.83 2.40 6.57
N LYS A 26 -7.88 3.23 6.41
CA LYS A 26 -7.72 4.67 6.17
C LYS A 26 -6.87 5.35 7.24
N VAL A 27 -7.16 5.12 8.52
CA VAL A 27 -6.44 5.75 9.65
C VAL A 27 -4.98 5.32 9.69
N ILE A 28 -4.69 4.05 9.40
CA ILE A 28 -3.30 3.56 9.37
C ILE A 28 -2.53 4.18 8.21
N GLU A 29 -3.11 4.23 7.01
CA GLU A 29 -2.47 4.83 5.84
C GLU A 29 -2.16 6.33 6.06
N GLU A 30 -3.11 7.08 6.61
CA GLU A 30 -2.93 8.53 6.89
C GLU A 30 -1.82 8.79 7.92
N ARG A 31 -1.62 7.88 8.88
CA ARG A 31 -0.60 8.04 9.93
C ARG A 31 0.79 7.56 9.52
N GLN A 32 0.88 6.49 8.73
CA GLN A 32 2.16 5.91 8.34
C GLN A 32 2.67 6.46 7.00
N GLY A 33 1.79 7.06 6.19
CA GLY A 33 2.14 7.52 4.85
C GLY A 33 2.47 6.36 3.89
N LEU A 34 1.98 5.16 4.19
CA LEU A 34 2.14 3.94 3.39
C LEU A 34 0.76 3.39 3.02
N LYS A 35 0.65 2.77 1.84
CA LYS A 35 -0.58 2.14 1.37
C LYS A 35 -0.63 0.67 1.74
N ILE A 36 -1.79 0.20 2.21
CA ILE A 36 -2.04 -1.21 2.51
C ILE A 36 -2.56 -1.89 1.24
N GLY A 37 -1.96 -3.03 0.88
CA GLY A 37 -2.41 -3.81 -0.29
C GLY A 37 -2.03 -3.20 -1.65
N CYS A 38 -1.03 -2.32 -1.70
CA CYS A 38 -0.51 -1.75 -2.94
C CYS A 38 0.32 -2.78 -3.72
N ILE A 39 -0.28 -3.41 -4.72
CA ILE A 39 0.39 -4.47 -5.50
C ILE A 39 1.52 -3.94 -6.38
N GLU A 40 1.39 -2.72 -6.91
CA GLU A 40 2.39 -2.10 -7.78
C GLU A 40 3.68 -1.82 -7.02
N GLU A 41 3.58 -1.29 -5.80
CA GLU A 41 4.72 -1.07 -4.92
C GLU A 41 5.41 -2.39 -4.56
N ILE A 42 4.63 -3.42 -4.20
CA ILE A 42 5.18 -4.75 -3.88
C ILE A 42 5.94 -5.30 -5.10
N ALA A 43 5.33 -5.29 -6.29
CA ALA A 43 5.97 -5.76 -7.51
C ALA A 43 7.26 -5.01 -7.82
N TRP A 44 7.26 -3.69 -7.65
CA TRP A 44 8.44 -2.84 -7.84
C TRP A 44 9.55 -3.12 -6.82
N ARG A 45 9.22 -3.23 -5.52
CA ARG A 45 10.18 -3.55 -4.47
C ARG A 45 10.78 -4.96 -4.63
N MET A 46 10.00 -5.91 -5.13
CA MET A 46 10.46 -7.26 -5.46
C MET A 46 11.24 -7.34 -6.78
N GLY A 47 11.29 -6.26 -7.56
CA GLY A 47 12.02 -6.21 -8.83
C GLY A 47 11.28 -6.86 -10.00
N TYR A 48 9.99 -7.14 -9.86
CA TYR A 48 9.15 -7.64 -10.97
C TYR A 48 8.86 -6.56 -12.01
N ILE A 49 8.89 -5.29 -11.61
CA ILE A 49 8.81 -4.13 -12.51
C ILE A 49 9.91 -3.12 -12.19
N ASP A 50 10.35 -2.39 -13.21
CA ASP A 50 11.35 -1.33 -13.07
C ASP A 50 10.70 0.03 -12.71
N ASP A 51 11.54 1.03 -12.48
CA ASP A 51 11.12 2.37 -12.06
C ASP A 51 10.26 3.04 -13.16
N ALA A 52 10.63 2.85 -14.43
CA ALA A 52 9.91 3.39 -15.57
C ALA A 52 8.50 2.77 -15.71
N THR A 53 8.39 1.47 -15.47
CA THR A 53 7.10 0.76 -15.48
C THR A 53 6.23 1.23 -14.32
N LEU A 54 6.79 1.37 -13.11
CA LEU A 54 6.04 1.89 -11.97
C LEU A 54 5.55 3.32 -12.23
N GLU A 55 6.40 4.19 -12.78
CA GLU A 55 6.01 5.56 -13.13
C GLU A 55 4.87 5.59 -14.16
N LYS A 56 4.95 4.74 -15.20
CA LYS A 56 3.91 4.62 -16.22
C LYS A 56 2.55 4.21 -15.64
N VAL A 57 2.53 3.30 -14.67
CA VAL A 57 1.30 2.87 -13.98
C VAL A 57 0.81 3.94 -13.00
N ALA A 58 1.72 4.69 -12.38
CA ALA A 58 1.36 5.73 -11.41
C ALA A 58 0.67 6.95 -12.05
N ARG A 59 1.14 7.42 -13.21
CA ARG A 59 0.61 8.60 -13.91
C ARG A 59 -0.92 8.62 -14.09
N PRO A 60 -1.58 7.58 -14.63
CA PRO A 60 -3.04 7.60 -14.79
C PRO A 60 -3.80 7.60 -13.45
N LEU A 61 -3.17 7.16 -12.35
CA LEU A 61 -3.77 7.05 -11.03
C LEU A 61 -3.61 8.30 -10.17
N GLN A 62 -2.96 9.36 -10.67
CA GLN A 62 -2.75 10.59 -9.89
C GLN A 62 -4.06 11.28 -9.48
N LYS A 63 -5.12 11.17 -10.29
CA LYS A 63 -6.42 11.80 -9.96
C LYS A 63 -7.03 11.31 -8.65
N SER A 64 -6.72 10.10 -8.20
CA SER A 64 -7.20 9.54 -6.93
C SER A 64 -6.22 9.74 -5.77
N GLY A 65 -5.07 10.40 -6.01
CA GLY A 65 -3.95 10.50 -5.07
C GLY A 65 -3.12 9.21 -4.93
N TYR A 66 -3.60 8.08 -5.44
CA TYR A 66 -2.85 6.81 -5.42
C TYR A 66 -1.59 6.87 -6.31
N GLY A 67 -1.70 7.51 -7.47
CA GLY A 67 -0.54 7.73 -8.34
C GLY A 67 0.53 8.59 -7.68
N ASP A 68 0.14 9.63 -6.94
CA ASP A 68 1.09 10.50 -6.24
C ASP A 68 1.88 9.74 -5.17
N TYR A 69 1.22 8.82 -4.47
CA TYR A 69 1.88 7.91 -3.53
C TYR A 69 2.97 7.07 -4.22
N LEU A 70 2.67 6.44 -5.36
CA LEU A 70 3.64 5.61 -6.09
C LEU A 70 4.83 6.43 -6.60
N LEU A 71 4.57 7.64 -7.10
CA LEU A 71 5.62 8.58 -7.51
C LEU A 71 6.47 9.03 -6.32
N GLU A 72 5.90 9.17 -5.13
CA GLU A 72 6.65 9.45 -3.91
C GLU A 72 7.54 8.26 -3.51
N GLN A 73 7.06 7.03 -3.65
CA GLN A 73 7.88 5.84 -3.38
C GLN A 73 9.09 5.76 -4.32
N LEU A 74 8.93 6.10 -5.61
CA LEU A 74 10.05 6.21 -6.54
C LEU A 74 11.13 7.19 -6.06
N LYS A 75 10.72 8.35 -5.50
CA LYS A 75 11.65 9.35 -4.93
C LYS A 75 12.34 8.85 -3.65
N ARG A 76 11.63 8.10 -2.81
CA ARG A 76 12.17 7.51 -1.57
C ARG A 76 13.12 6.34 -1.85
N GLY A 77 12.96 5.68 -2.99
CA GLY A 77 13.76 4.54 -3.42
C GLY A 77 13.28 3.20 -2.85
N ARG A 78 13.76 2.11 -3.46
CA ARG A 78 13.54 0.75 -2.98
C ARG A 78 14.39 0.58 -1.72
N GLY A 79 13.82 0.89 -0.54
CA GLY A 79 14.51 0.71 0.74
C GLY A 79 15.30 -0.61 0.74
N SER A 80 16.57 -0.54 1.13
CA SER A 80 17.55 -1.63 0.98
C SER A 80 16.93 -2.96 1.44
N SER A 81 16.66 -3.84 0.48
CA SER A 81 16.18 -5.18 0.76
C SER A 81 17.32 -5.90 1.48
N ARG A 82 17.28 -5.89 2.82
CA ARG A 82 18.12 -6.77 3.63
C ARG A 82 17.74 -8.19 3.24
N LYS A 83 18.66 -8.85 2.53
CA LYS A 83 18.74 -10.32 2.56
C LYS A 83 18.95 -10.79 3.98
#